data_AF-A0A955U566-F1
#
_entry.id   AF-A0A955U566-F1
#
_cell.length_a   1.000
_cell.length_b   1.000
_cell.length_c   1.000
_cell.angle_alpha   90.00
_cell.angle_beta   90.00
_cell.angle_gamma   90.00
#
_symmetry.space_group_name_H-M   'P 1'
#
loop_
_entity.id
_entity.type
_entity.pdbx_description
1 polymer ?
#
loop_
_entity_poly.entity_id
_entity_poly.type
_entity_poly.pdbx_seq_one_letter_code
_entity_poly.pdbx_strand_id
1 'polypeptide(L)'
;GDNGIEADNNAENNDLSPRSHPVLSNITVIGSPSSAASDFGALLREGTEGELHNVVIAGFNEACLSMSQAATLDRIDAGDLVMKSSLLDCATSFLTDDDNGDVLDADIQAFFEAQASNVIEAAGLTAPFDEASPDFRPASGSAAASGGQAPSDSFFEAVSYRGGVDPSNDWTVGWTTSDPN
;
A
#
# COMPACT_ATOMS: atom_id res chain seq x y z
N GLY A 1 14.76 -3.85 1.98
CA GLY A 1 13.71 -3.97 2.98
C GLY A 1 12.97 -5.24 2.69
N ASP A 2 12.54 -5.90 3.74
CA ASP A 2 11.46 -6.88 3.77
C ASP A 2 10.09 -6.25 3.44
N ASN A 3 9.91 -4.98 3.81
CA ASN A 3 8.67 -4.23 3.62
C ASN A 3 8.67 -3.33 2.38
N GLY A 4 7.50 -3.19 1.74
CA GLY A 4 7.30 -2.27 0.62
C GLY A 4 7.21 -0.81 1.06
N ILE A 5 6.36 -0.53 2.05
CA ILE A 5 6.30 0.73 2.79
C ILE A 5 6.51 0.38 4.27
N GLU A 6 7.46 1.03 4.92
CA GLU A 6 7.64 0.97 6.38
C GLU A 6 7.61 2.40 6.90
N ALA A 7 6.64 2.68 7.76
CA ALA A 7 6.39 4.02 8.27
C ALA A 7 6.21 3.97 9.79
N ASP A 8 7.10 4.68 10.46
CA ASP A 8 7.19 4.77 11.92
C ASP A 8 7.28 6.25 12.34
N ASN A 9 6.77 6.60 13.52
CA ASN A 9 7.09 7.89 14.15
C ASN A 9 8.30 7.80 15.09
N ASN A 10 8.08 7.49 16.36
CA ASN A 10 9.16 7.42 17.35
C ASN A 10 8.99 6.18 18.22
N ALA A 11 9.99 5.30 18.18
CA ALA A 11 9.99 4.02 18.86
C ALA A 11 9.85 4.12 20.38
N GLU A 12 10.46 5.12 21.01
CA GLU A 12 10.48 5.27 22.47
C GLU A 12 9.19 5.92 23.00
N ASN A 13 8.60 6.81 22.20
CA ASN A 13 7.35 7.47 22.51
C ASN A 13 6.53 7.65 21.23
N ASN A 14 5.64 6.70 21.00
CA ASN A 14 4.78 6.69 19.82
C ASN A 14 3.84 7.90 19.74
N ASP A 15 3.73 8.71 20.81
CA ASP A 15 2.96 9.97 20.87
C ASP A 15 3.77 11.24 20.63
N LEU A 16 5.06 11.12 20.32
CA LEU A 16 5.94 12.28 20.20
C LEU A 16 5.58 13.14 18.98
N SER A 17 5.59 14.46 19.19
CA SER A 17 5.46 15.48 18.13
C SER A 17 6.79 16.21 17.90
N PRO A 18 7.02 16.75 16.69
CA PRO A 18 6.16 16.67 15.50
C PRO A 18 6.19 15.31 14.82
N ARG A 19 5.15 14.99 14.04
CA ARG A 19 5.07 13.79 13.20
C ARG A 19 5.17 14.17 11.72
N SER A 20 5.69 13.26 10.91
CA SER A 20 5.58 13.37 9.46
C SER A 20 4.16 13.05 9.02
N HIS A 21 3.63 13.81 8.06
CA HIS A 21 2.32 13.57 7.45
C HIS A 21 2.43 13.57 5.92
N PRO A 22 3.04 12.53 5.32
CA PRO A 22 3.15 12.44 3.86
C PRO A 22 1.79 12.17 3.23
N VAL A 23 1.53 12.77 2.06
CA VAL A 23 0.42 12.40 1.17
C VAL A 23 1.02 11.73 -0.05
N LEU A 24 0.69 10.46 -0.24
CA LEU A 24 1.18 9.61 -1.32
C LEU A 24 0.01 9.25 -2.23
N SER A 25 0.21 9.35 -3.55
CA SER A 25 -0.80 8.92 -4.51
C SER A 25 -0.26 8.27 -5.78
N ASN A 26 -1.06 7.39 -6.38
CA ASN A 26 -0.75 6.63 -7.59
C ASN A 26 0.52 5.77 -7.44
N ILE A 27 0.47 4.80 -6.53
CA ILE A 27 1.62 3.93 -6.20
C ILE A 27 1.27 2.48 -6.44
N THR A 28 2.18 1.73 -7.06
CA THR A 28 2.12 0.27 -7.14
C THR A 28 3.30 -0.30 -6.37
N VAL A 29 3.03 -1.15 -5.38
CA VAL A 29 4.01 -1.82 -4.53
C VAL A 29 3.92 -3.32 -4.78
N ILE A 30 4.99 -3.91 -5.29
CA ILE A 30 5.05 -5.31 -5.69
C ILE A 30 6.07 -6.04 -4.82
N GLY A 31 5.62 -7.07 -4.11
CA GLY A 31 6.46 -7.97 -3.34
C GLY A 31 7.19 -8.99 -4.24
N SER A 32 8.03 -9.80 -3.62
CA SER A 32 8.77 -10.88 -4.29
C SER A 32 8.31 -12.22 -3.73
N PRO A 33 7.29 -12.87 -4.33
CA PRO A 33 6.72 -14.12 -3.80
C PRO A 33 7.73 -15.28 -3.68
N SER A 34 8.83 -15.21 -4.43
CA SER A 34 9.95 -16.17 -4.39
C SER A 34 10.93 -15.94 -3.24
N SER A 35 10.89 -14.78 -2.58
CA SER A 35 11.83 -14.35 -1.56
C SER A 35 11.27 -14.57 -0.16
N ALA A 36 12.11 -15.06 0.75
CA ALA A 36 11.75 -15.17 2.17
C ALA A 36 11.80 -13.82 2.93
N ALA A 37 12.19 -12.74 2.26
CA ALA A 37 12.28 -11.39 2.83
C ALA A 37 11.29 -10.45 2.10
N SER A 38 10.04 -10.88 1.97
CA SER A 38 8.99 -10.14 1.25
C SER A 38 7.77 -10.11 2.14
N ASP A 39 7.89 -9.40 3.25
CA ASP A 39 7.07 -9.62 4.43
C ASP A 39 5.77 -8.85 4.30
N PHE A 40 5.80 -7.53 4.54
CA PHE A 40 4.62 -6.68 4.47
C PHE A 40 4.62 -5.72 3.27
N GLY A 41 3.47 -5.57 2.64
CA GLY A 41 3.29 -4.56 1.61
C GLY A 41 3.36 -3.15 2.15
N ALA A 42 2.64 -2.89 3.24
CA ALA A 42 2.78 -1.70 4.06
C ALA A 42 2.76 -2.08 5.55
N LEU A 43 3.77 -1.64 6.29
CA LEU A 43 3.90 -1.75 7.74
C LEU A 43 3.82 -0.35 8.36
N LEU A 44 2.73 -0.08 9.10
CA LEU A 44 2.45 1.23 9.70
C LEU A 44 2.47 1.12 11.22
N ARG A 45 3.42 1.77 11.88
CA ARG A 45 3.66 1.54 13.31
C ARG A 45 3.98 2.83 14.06
N GLU A 46 4.15 2.69 15.37
CA GLU A 46 4.72 3.70 16.26
C GLU A 46 3.99 5.06 16.25
N GLY A 47 2.71 5.10 15.89
CA GLY A 47 1.93 6.34 15.79
C GLY A 47 2.03 7.04 14.43
N THR A 48 2.27 6.31 13.35
CA THR A 48 2.36 6.86 12.00
C THR A 48 1.13 7.64 11.56
N GLU A 49 1.37 8.84 11.02
CA GLU A 49 0.40 9.66 10.29
C GLU A 49 0.73 9.65 8.80
N GLY A 50 -0.27 9.88 7.95
CA GLY A 50 -0.09 9.93 6.51
C GLY A 50 -1.36 9.60 5.72
N GLU A 51 -1.31 9.89 4.42
CA GLU A 51 -2.41 9.59 3.51
C GLU A 51 -1.92 8.77 2.32
N LEU A 52 -2.53 7.60 2.12
CA LEU A 52 -2.27 6.69 1.01
C LEU A 52 -3.48 6.66 0.08
N HIS A 53 -3.39 7.31 -1.08
CA HIS A 53 -4.48 7.37 -2.05
C HIS A 53 -4.11 6.60 -3.32
N ASN A 54 -5.00 5.78 -3.84
CA ASN A 54 -4.78 5.09 -5.11
C ASN A 54 -3.53 4.18 -5.11
N VAL A 55 -3.39 3.36 -4.07
CA VAL A 55 -2.26 2.44 -3.91
C VAL A 55 -2.67 1.02 -4.30
N VAL A 56 -1.87 0.34 -5.11
CA VAL A 56 -1.94 -1.12 -5.35
C VAL A 56 -0.82 -1.78 -4.56
N ILE A 57 -1.14 -2.76 -3.73
CA ILE A 57 -0.16 -3.59 -3.03
C ILE A 57 -0.41 -5.04 -3.45
N ALA A 58 0.61 -5.73 -3.93
CA ALA A 58 0.47 -7.10 -4.41
C ALA A 58 1.68 -7.99 -4.11
N GLY A 59 1.42 -9.28 -3.88
CA GLY A 59 2.46 -10.32 -3.86
C GLY A 59 3.43 -10.32 -2.67
N PHE A 60 3.01 -9.80 -1.52
CA PHE A 60 3.72 -9.95 -0.25
C PHE A 60 3.32 -11.23 0.48
N ASN A 61 4.26 -11.82 1.23
CA ASN A 61 4.15 -13.16 1.78
C ASN A 61 3.54 -13.20 3.19
N GLU A 62 3.74 -12.17 4.02
CA GLU A 62 3.08 -12.08 5.32
C GLU A 62 1.71 -11.44 5.20
N ALA A 63 1.64 -10.18 4.77
CA ALA A 63 0.38 -9.51 4.46
C ALA A 63 0.54 -8.29 3.54
N CYS A 64 -0.56 -7.87 2.93
CA CYS A 64 -0.61 -6.61 2.19
C CYS A 64 -0.52 -5.39 3.10
N LEU A 65 -1.25 -5.37 4.22
CA LEU A 65 -1.25 -4.27 5.19
C LEU A 65 -1.07 -4.82 6.60
N SER A 66 -0.10 -4.27 7.32
CA SER A 66 0.18 -4.53 8.72
C SER A 66 0.23 -3.24 9.51
N MET A 67 -0.23 -3.33 10.76
CA MET A 67 -0.22 -2.23 11.70
C MET A 67 0.10 -2.73 13.11
N SER A 68 0.71 -1.86 13.90
CA SER A 68 0.99 -2.12 15.31
C SER A 68 0.86 -0.86 16.17
N GLN A 69 0.76 -1.09 17.48
CA GLN A 69 0.58 -0.12 18.56
C GLN A 69 -0.71 0.71 18.50
N ALA A 70 -1.36 0.88 19.66
CA ALA A 70 -2.59 1.66 19.81
C ALA A 70 -2.45 3.11 19.28
N ALA A 71 -1.28 3.73 19.46
CA ALA A 71 -1.01 5.09 18.99
C ALA A 71 -1.17 5.25 17.47
N THR A 72 -0.96 4.18 16.69
CA THR A 72 -1.19 4.18 15.24
C THR A 72 -2.68 4.10 14.91
N LEU A 73 -3.46 3.28 15.63
CA LEU A 73 -4.92 3.26 15.49
C LEU A 73 -5.55 4.60 15.88
N ASP A 74 -5.02 5.25 16.91
CA ASP A 74 -5.46 6.60 17.31
C ASP A 74 -5.31 7.62 16.16
N ARG A 75 -4.36 7.43 15.23
CA ARG A 75 -4.23 8.30 14.06
C ARG A 75 -5.34 8.07 13.03
N ILE A 76 -5.87 6.86 12.93
CA ILE A 76 -7.06 6.58 12.10
C ILE A 76 -8.27 7.31 12.68
N ASP A 77 -8.49 7.19 13.98
CA ASP A 77 -9.61 7.84 14.67
C ASP A 77 -9.54 9.37 14.62
N ALA A 78 -8.32 9.92 14.66
CA ALA A 78 -8.07 11.35 14.47
C ALA A 78 -8.28 11.82 13.02
N GLY A 79 -8.29 10.89 12.04
CA GLY A 79 -8.33 11.19 10.62
C GLY A 79 -6.97 11.56 10.01
N ASP A 80 -5.89 11.35 10.75
CA ASP A 80 -4.51 11.68 10.36
C ASP A 80 -3.80 10.50 9.68
N LEU A 81 -4.37 9.29 9.74
CA LEU A 81 -3.97 8.14 8.94
C LEU A 81 -5.12 7.68 8.04
N VAL A 82 -4.90 7.74 6.72
CA VAL A 82 -5.95 7.48 5.72
C VAL A 82 -5.43 6.56 4.62
N MET A 83 -6.24 5.59 4.20
CA MET A 83 -6.01 4.80 2.98
C MET A 83 -7.28 4.74 2.12
N LYS A 84 -7.26 5.33 0.91
CA LYS A 84 -8.44 5.47 0.03
C LYS A 84 -8.15 5.07 -1.39
N SER A 85 -9.18 4.60 -2.09
CA SER A 85 -9.12 4.14 -3.49
C SER A 85 -8.04 3.11 -3.77
N SER A 86 -7.68 2.30 -2.78
CA SER A 86 -6.55 1.36 -2.84
C SER A 86 -7.00 -0.09 -3.08
N LEU A 87 -6.08 -0.91 -3.57
CA LEU A 87 -6.31 -2.32 -3.89
C LEU A 87 -5.25 -3.21 -3.23
N LEU A 88 -5.68 -4.27 -2.55
CA LEU A 88 -4.81 -5.28 -1.96
C LEU A 88 -4.95 -6.62 -2.70
N ASP A 89 -3.84 -7.17 -3.17
CA ASP A 89 -3.73 -8.45 -3.90
C ASP A 89 -2.60 -9.32 -3.31
N CYS A 90 -2.79 -9.74 -2.06
CA CYS A 90 -1.90 -10.67 -1.36
C CYS A 90 -2.70 -11.89 -0.87
N ALA A 91 -2.01 -13.00 -0.61
CA ALA A 91 -2.65 -14.19 -0.05
C ALA A 91 -3.31 -13.91 1.32
N THR A 92 -2.66 -13.06 2.11
CA THR A 92 -3.18 -12.49 3.37
C THR A 92 -3.30 -10.98 3.19
N SER A 93 -4.49 -10.41 3.40
CA SER A 93 -4.68 -8.97 3.26
C SER A 93 -4.20 -8.19 4.49
N PHE A 94 -4.47 -8.72 5.68
CA PHE A 94 -4.22 -8.07 6.96
C PHE A 94 -3.54 -9.03 7.93
N LEU A 95 -2.49 -8.55 8.59
CA LEU A 95 -1.83 -9.24 9.70
C LEU A 95 -1.25 -8.17 10.62
N THR A 96 -1.49 -8.26 11.93
CA THR A 96 -0.87 -7.35 12.90
C THR A 96 0.58 -7.73 13.19
N ASP A 97 1.43 -6.71 13.36
CA ASP A 97 2.80 -6.81 13.89
C ASP A 97 2.85 -6.43 15.38
N ASP A 98 1.72 -6.49 16.09
CA ASP A 98 1.63 -6.15 17.51
C ASP A 98 1.62 -7.39 18.42
N ASP A 99 2.71 -7.56 19.15
CA ASP A 99 2.86 -8.65 20.13
C ASP A 99 2.06 -8.43 21.43
N ASN A 100 1.57 -7.20 21.68
CA ASN A 100 0.89 -6.85 22.93
C ASN A 100 -0.63 -7.00 22.88
N GLY A 101 -1.21 -7.18 21.68
CA GLY A 101 -2.65 -7.37 21.47
C GLY A 101 -3.48 -6.09 21.55
N ASP A 102 -2.84 -4.92 21.44
CA ASP A 102 -3.48 -3.61 21.29
C ASP A 102 -4.05 -3.41 19.88
N VAL A 103 -3.50 -4.09 18.88
CA VAL A 103 -3.98 -4.10 17.49
C VAL A 103 -4.31 -5.53 17.07
N LEU A 104 -5.47 -5.74 16.47
CA LEU A 104 -5.89 -7.02 15.90
C LEU A 104 -5.99 -6.92 14.37
N ASP A 105 -5.87 -8.04 13.66
CA ASP A 105 -6.12 -8.13 12.21
C ASP A 105 -7.48 -7.53 11.82
N ALA A 106 -8.48 -7.69 12.71
CA ALA A 106 -9.83 -7.16 12.54
C ALA A 106 -9.89 -5.62 12.57
N ASP A 107 -9.01 -4.96 13.33
CA ASP A 107 -8.94 -3.49 13.38
C ASP A 107 -8.37 -2.96 12.06
N ILE A 108 -7.33 -3.61 11.53
CA ILE A 108 -6.72 -3.29 10.23
C ILE A 108 -7.73 -3.50 9.10
N GLN A 109 -8.46 -4.63 9.12
CA GLN A 109 -9.53 -4.91 8.17
C GLN A 109 -10.63 -3.84 8.24
N ALA A 110 -11.10 -3.49 9.45
CA ALA A 110 -12.13 -2.48 9.64
C ALA A 110 -11.70 -1.11 9.11
N PHE A 111 -10.45 -0.71 9.35
CA PHE A 111 -9.87 0.51 8.78
C PHE A 111 -9.92 0.53 7.25
N PHE A 112 -9.43 -0.54 6.60
CA PHE A 112 -9.36 -0.60 5.15
C PHE A 112 -10.76 -0.65 4.51
N GLU A 113 -11.66 -1.47 5.04
CA GLU A 113 -13.02 -1.69 4.52
C GLU A 113 -14.00 -0.55 4.85
N ALA A 114 -13.69 0.30 5.84
CA ALA A 114 -14.46 1.51 6.11
C ALA A 114 -14.50 2.48 4.91
N GLN A 115 -13.55 2.37 3.98
CA GLN A 115 -13.52 3.13 2.74
C GLN A 115 -14.08 2.30 1.59
N ALA A 116 -15.31 2.57 1.15
CA ALA A 116 -15.97 1.84 0.05
C ALA A 116 -15.22 1.90 -1.30
N SER A 117 -14.28 2.82 -1.46
CA SER A 117 -13.40 2.93 -2.62
C SER A 117 -12.26 1.90 -2.63
N ASN A 118 -11.97 1.28 -1.48
CA ASN A 118 -10.94 0.27 -1.34
C ASN A 118 -11.47 -1.10 -1.78
N VAL A 119 -10.59 -1.94 -2.33
CA VAL A 119 -10.94 -3.26 -2.84
C VAL A 119 -9.90 -4.31 -2.46
N ILE A 120 -10.35 -5.54 -2.24
CA ILE A 120 -9.49 -6.71 -1.96
C ILE A 120 -9.83 -7.76 -3.01
N GLU A 121 -9.00 -7.86 -4.04
CA GLU A 121 -9.17 -8.80 -5.15
C GLU A 121 -7.89 -8.85 -5.99
N ALA A 122 -7.84 -9.78 -6.94
CA ALA A 122 -6.73 -9.85 -7.89
C ALA A 122 -6.60 -8.53 -8.66
N ALA A 123 -5.46 -7.87 -8.55
CA ALA A 123 -5.19 -6.59 -9.19
C ALA A 123 -5.32 -6.69 -10.72
N GLY A 124 -4.88 -7.84 -11.26
CA GLY A 124 -4.80 -8.09 -12.69
C GLY A 124 -3.82 -7.14 -13.38
N LEU A 125 -2.60 -7.05 -12.82
CA LEU A 125 -1.45 -6.46 -13.50
C LEU A 125 -0.88 -7.46 -14.51
N THR A 126 -0.23 -6.99 -15.57
CA THR A 126 0.08 -7.81 -16.75
C THR A 126 1.17 -8.87 -16.48
N ALA A 127 2.32 -8.47 -15.93
CA ALA A 127 3.40 -9.37 -15.55
C ALA A 127 4.21 -8.77 -14.37
N PRO A 128 3.59 -8.53 -13.20
CA PRO A 128 4.23 -7.79 -12.11
C PRO A 128 5.39 -8.55 -11.46
N PHE A 129 5.45 -9.88 -11.60
CA PHE A 129 6.47 -10.73 -10.97
C PHE A 129 7.49 -11.30 -11.97
N ASP A 130 7.48 -10.84 -13.22
CA ASP A 130 8.53 -11.19 -14.19
C ASP A 130 9.76 -10.31 -13.92
N GLU A 131 10.76 -10.87 -13.23
CA GLU A 131 11.97 -10.13 -12.87
C GLU A 131 12.82 -9.75 -14.10
N ALA A 132 12.70 -10.49 -15.21
CA ALA A 132 13.48 -10.20 -16.42
C ALA A 132 12.81 -9.12 -17.28
N SER A 133 11.47 -9.14 -17.35
CA SER A 133 10.68 -8.23 -18.18
C SER A 133 9.36 -7.86 -17.47
N PRO A 134 9.41 -7.08 -16.39
CA PRO A 134 8.22 -6.75 -15.62
C PRO A 134 7.25 -5.89 -16.42
N ASP A 135 5.95 -6.11 -16.23
CA ASP A 135 4.88 -5.26 -16.76
C ASP A 135 3.84 -4.99 -15.67
N PHE A 136 3.94 -3.80 -15.08
CA PHE A 136 3.09 -3.38 -13.96
C PHE A 136 1.78 -2.75 -14.41
N ARG A 137 1.49 -2.69 -15.71
CA ARG A 137 0.26 -2.08 -16.21
C ARG A 137 -0.96 -2.93 -15.84
N PRO A 138 -2.07 -2.30 -15.42
CA PRO A 138 -3.34 -3.00 -15.30
C PRO A 138 -3.80 -3.57 -16.64
N ALA A 139 -4.15 -4.85 -16.66
CA ALA A 139 -4.75 -5.49 -17.82
C ALA A 139 -6.17 -4.96 -18.10
N SER A 140 -6.59 -4.94 -19.36
CA SER A 140 -7.93 -4.48 -19.74
C SER A 140 -9.03 -5.24 -18.99
N GLY A 141 -9.87 -4.52 -18.26
CA GLY A 141 -11.00 -5.09 -17.50
C GLY A 141 -10.61 -5.68 -16.14
N SER A 142 -9.35 -5.53 -15.70
CA SER A 142 -8.94 -5.91 -14.35
C SER A 142 -9.46 -4.95 -13.29
N ALA A 143 -9.37 -5.37 -12.03
CA ALA A 143 -9.74 -4.55 -10.88
C ALA A 143 -8.92 -3.26 -10.80
N ALA A 144 -7.62 -3.33 -11.11
CA ALA A 144 -6.74 -2.18 -11.12
C ALA A 144 -6.96 -1.25 -12.34
N ALA A 145 -7.65 -1.69 -13.40
CA ALA A 145 -7.92 -0.85 -14.57
C ALA A 145 -8.97 0.25 -14.32
N SER A 146 -9.58 0.29 -13.13
CA SER A 146 -10.60 1.28 -12.75
C SER A 146 -10.55 1.63 -11.26
N GLY A 147 -11.34 2.62 -10.84
CA GLY A 147 -11.54 2.96 -9.44
C GLY A 147 -10.47 3.86 -8.82
N GLY A 148 -9.56 4.40 -9.63
CA GLY A 148 -8.57 5.36 -9.17
C GLY A 148 -9.19 6.71 -8.78
N GLN A 149 -8.70 7.28 -7.69
CA GLN A 149 -9.01 8.64 -7.27
C GLN A 149 -7.79 9.26 -6.59
N ALA A 150 -7.41 10.45 -7.04
CA ALA A 150 -6.36 11.24 -6.42
C ALA A 150 -6.89 12.04 -5.21
N PRO A 151 -6.00 12.49 -4.30
CA PRO A 151 -6.31 13.50 -3.31
C PRO A 151 -6.94 14.74 -3.94
N SER A 152 -7.76 15.47 -3.18
CA SER A 152 -8.36 16.75 -3.64
C SER A 152 -7.35 17.91 -3.62
N ASP A 153 -6.25 17.74 -4.34
CA ASP A 153 -5.15 18.69 -4.47
C ASP A 153 -4.62 18.63 -5.91
N SER A 154 -4.50 19.81 -6.54
CA SER A 154 -4.01 19.98 -7.91
C SER A 154 -2.57 19.54 -8.15
N PHE A 155 -1.79 19.31 -7.09
CA PHE A 155 -0.46 18.73 -7.20
C PHE A 155 -0.52 17.28 -7.72
N PHE A 156 -1.57 16.52 -7.39
CA PHE A 156 -1.70 15.11 -7.77
C PHE A 156 -2.45 14.95 -9.09
N GLU A 157 -1.96 14.01 -9.91
CA GLU A 157 -2.63 13.64 -11.15
C GLU A 157 -3.83 12.73 -10.87
N ALA A 158 -5.01 13.15 -11.36
CA ALA A 158 -6.21 12.35 -11.30
C ALA A 158 -6.23 11.32 -12.44
N VAL A 159 -6.13 10.04 -12.08
CA VAL A 159 -6.21 8.89 -12.99
C VAL A 159 -7.43 8.04 -12.69
N SER A 160 -7.94 7.31 -13.69
CA SER A 160 -9.12 6.44 -13.50
C SER A 160 -8.76 5.02 -13.05
N TYR A 161 -7.50 4.62 -13.14
CA TYR A 161 -6.98 3.30 -12.78
C TYR A 161 -6.30 3.33 -11.40
N ARG A 162 -6.18 2.18 -10.75
CA ARG A 162 -5.46 2.04 -9.49
C ARG A 162 -3.98 1.74 -9.70
N GLY A 163 -3.16 2.38 -8.88
CA GLY A 163 -1.72 2.22 -8.88
C GLY A 163 -0.99 3.25 -9.73
N GLY A 164 0.30 3.02 -9.93
CA GLY A 164 1.22 4.00 -10.49
C GLY A 164 1.43 3.94 -12.00
N VAL A 165 0.95 2.91 -12.72
CA VAL A 165 1.27 2.72 -14.15
C VAL A 165 0.01 2.74 -15.01
N ASP A 166 0.03 3.57 -16.06
CA ASP A 166 -1.09 3.72 -16.99
C ASP A 166 -1.34 2.44 -17.80
N PRO A 167 -2.59 1.94 -17.90
CA PRO A 167 -2.92 0.73 -18.65
C PRO A 167 -2.49 0.75 -20.13
N SER A 168 -2.39 1.94 -20.72
CA SER A 168 -2.07 2.19 -22.12
C SER A 168 -0.65 2.71 -22.36
N ASN A 169 0.02 3.25 -21.32
CA ASN A 169 1.34 3.85 -21.44
C ASN A 169 2.27 3.41 -20.29
N ASP A 170 3.23 2.56 -20.62
CA ASP A 170 4.26 2.18 -19.66
C ASP A 170 5.34 3.25 -19.57
N TRP A 171 5.20 4.16 -18.61
CA TRP A 171 6.19 5.21 -18.37
C TRP A 171 7.50 4.67 -17.79
N THR A 172 7.53 3.42 -17.28
CA THR A 172 8.75 2.85 -16.69
C THR A 172 9.78 2.52 -17.77
N VAL A 173 9.34 2.27 -19.01
CA VAL A 173 10.20 1.99 -20.16
C VAL A 173 11.19 3.13 -20.40
N GLY A 174 12.48 2.79 -20.35
CA GLY A 174 13.58 3.74 -20.55
C GLY A 174 13.93 4.58 -19.32
N TRP A 175 13.17 4.47 -18.24
CA TRP A 175 13.44 5.11 -16.94
C TRP A 175 13.95 4.11 -15.89
N THR A 176 13.56 2.85 -16.01
CA THR A 176 13.94 1.76 -15.11
C THR A 176 14.81 0.71 -15.82
N THR A 177 15.46 -0.14 -15.04
CA THR A 177 16.14 -1.34 -15.53
C THR A 177 15.62 -2.56 -14.77
N SER A 178 15.56 -3.71 -15.44
CA SER A 178 15.20 -5.01 -14.88
C SER A 178 16.37 -6.00 -14.95
N ASP A 179 17.60 -5.52 -15.14
CA ASP A 179 18.78 -6.39 -15.11
C ASP A 179 18.94 -7.04 -13.73
N PRO A 180 18.90 -8.39 -13.63
CA PRO A 180 19.17 -9.06 -12.37
C PRO A 180 20.63 -8.84 -11.96
N ASN A 181 20.85 -8.52 -10.69
CA ASN A 181 22.19 -8.43 -10.10
C ASN A 181 22.89 -9.79 -10.01
#